data_AF-A0AAV9IQA3-F1
#
_entry.id   AF-A0AAV9IQA3-F1
#
_cell.length_a   1.000
_cell.length_b   1.000
_cell.length_c   1.000
_cell.angle_alpha   90.00
_cell.angle_beta   90.00
_cell.angle_gamma   90.00
#
_symmetry.space_group_name_H-M   'P 1'
#
loop_
_entity.id
_entity.type
_entity.pdbx_description
1 polymer ?
#
loop_
_entity_poly.entity_id
_entity_poly.type
_entity_poly.pdbx_seq_one_letter_code
_entity_poly.pdbx_strand_id
1 'polypeptide(L)'
;MSGPFLATKRGGRGVVWLVVALGASAFAFPFVFAKSKGIGSSVDFAKPLTPSVTMRGAYLNTGSRDIGPDPNWDRERGVYVSPKMRKEQAQDAATRDSQ
;
A
#
# COMPACT_ATOMS: atom_id res chain seq x y z
N MET A 1 -13.46 18.54 -67.05
CA MET A 1 -14.23 19.15 -65.95
C MET A 1 -13.88 18.39 -64.68
N SER A 2 -13.04 18.98 -63.83
CA SER A 2 -12.45 18.34 -62.65
C SER A 2 -13.23 18.80 -61.41
N GLY A 3 -13.99 17.90 -60.78
CA GLY A 3 -14.75 18.21 -59.57
C GLY A 3 -13.85 18.27 -58.33
N PRO A 4 -14.15 19.10 -57.31
CA PRO A 4 -13.33 19.19 -56.12
C PRO A 4 -13.57 17.98 -55.20
N PHE A 5 -12.47 17.33 -54.83
CA PHE A 5 -12.39 16.28 -53.83
C PHE A 5 -12.69 16.87 -52.46
N LEU A 6 -13.83 16.53 -51.84
CA LEU A 6 -14.15 16.99 -50.48
C LEU A 6 -13.23 16.31 -49.46
N ALA A 7 -12.41 17.11 -48.79
CA ALA A 7 -11.49 16.68 -47.74
C ALA A 7 -12.24 16.17 -46.50
N THR A 8 -11.93 14.94 -46.08
CA THR A 8 -12.45 14.36 -44.83
C THR A 8 -11.76 14.98 -43.61
N LYS A 9 -12.54 15.58 -42.70
CA LYS A 9 -12.06 16.23 -41.47
C LYS A 9 -11.71 15.17 -40.41
N ARG A 10 -10.48 14.64 -40.44
CA ARG A 10 -9.94 13.73 -39.39
C ARG A 10 -9.54 14.53 -38.12
N GLY A 11 -10.51 15.01 -37.35
CA GLY A 11 -10.24 16.04 -36.32
C GLY A 11 -10.30 15.62 -34.84
N GLY A 12 -10.66 14.39 -34.47
CA GLY A 12 -11.03 14.09 -33.06
C GLY A 12 -10.14 13.10 -32.30
N ARG A 13 -9.55 12.11 -32.99
CA ARG A 13 -8.95 10.95 -32.30
C ARG A 13 -7.68 11.29 -31.52
N GLY A 14 -6.86 12.21 -32.02
CA GLY A 14 -5.64 12.63 -31.33
C GLY A 14 -5.90 13.37 -30.02
N VAL A 15 -6.96 14.18 -29.97
CA VAL A 15 -7.34 14.91 -28.75
C VAL A 15 -7.85 13.95 -27.68
N VAL A 16 -8.63 12.94 -28.06
CA VAL A 16 -9.10 11.90 -27.13
C VAL A 16 -7.92 11.15 -26.50
N TRP A 17 -6.95 10.72 -27.31
CA TRP A 17 -5.75 10.05 -26.77
C TRP A 17 -4.91 10.93 -25.86
N LEU A 18 -4.78 12.22 -26.18
CA LEU A 18 -4.06 13.18 -25.33
C LEU A 18 -4.75 13.33 -23.98
N VAL A 19 -6.09 13.48 -23.95
CA VAL A 19 -6.86 13.60 -22.70
C VAL A 19 -6.74 12.33 -21.86
N VAL A 20 -6.81 11.16 -22.49
CA VAL A 20 -6.64 9.87 -21.80
C VAL A 20 -5.24 9.76 -21.20
N ALA A 21 -4.20 10.12 -21.95
CA ALA A 21 -2.82 10.07 -21.46
C ALA A 21 -2.59 11.02 -20.27
N LEU A 22 -3.11 12.25 -20.37
CA LEU A 22 -3.00 13.24 -19.28
C LEU A 22 -3.78 12.78 -18.04
N GLY A 23 -5.02 12.32 -18.18
CA GLY A 23 -5.82 11.82 -17.08
C GLY A 23 -5.19 10.62 -16.38
N ALA A 24 -4.69 9.65 -17.16
CA ALA A 24 -4.00 8.48 -16.61
C ALA A 24 -2.72 8.86 -15.87
N SER A 25 -1.94 9.81 -16.40
CA SER A 25 -0.71 10.28 -15.75
C SER A 25 -0.99 10.99 -14.42
N ALA A 26 -2.00 11.86 -14.37
CA ALA A 26 -2.40 12.56 -13.15
C ALA A 26 -2.93 11.60 -12.08
N PHE A 27 -3.70 10.59 -12.49
CA PHE A 27 -4.20 9.56 -11.58
C PHE A 27 -3.09 8.66 -11.03
N ALA A 28 -2.12 8.26 -11.87
CA ALA A 28 -1.03 7.39 -11.48
C ALA A 28 0.06 8.11 -10.64
N PHE A 29 0.17 9.44 -10.76
CA PHE A 29 1.19 10.25 -10.10
C PHE A 29 1.33 10.01 -8.58
N PRO A 30 0.26 10.07 -7.75
CA PRO A 30 0.40 9.86 -6.31
C PRO A 30 0.95 8.48 -5.95
N PHE A 31 0.59 7.44 -6.71
CA PHE A 31 1.03 6.05 -6.45
C PHE A 31 2.50 5.83 -6.82
N VAL A 32 2.93 6.34 -7.97
CA VAL A 32 4.33 6.26 -8.40
C VAL A 32 5.23 7.08 -7.47
N PHE A 33 4.77 8.26 -7.06
CA PHE A 33 5.50 9.13 -6.14
C PHE A 33 5.62 8.53 -4.73
N ALA A 34 4.55 7.93 -4.20
CA ALA A 34 4.59 7.25 -2.91
C ALA A 34 5.57 6.06 -2.93
N LYS A 35 5.60 5.30 -4.03
CA LYS A 35 6.51 4.16 -4.21
C LYS A 35 7.99 4.59 -4.32
N SER A 36 8.29 5.68 -5.03
CA SER A 36 9.68 6.10 -5.28
C SER A 36 10.37 6.74 -4.09
N LYS A 37 9.62 7.42 -3.21
CA LYS A 37 10.17 8.08 -2.02
C LYS A 37 10.34 7.18 -0.80
N GLY A 38 10.08 5.88 -0.92
CA GLY A 38 10.08 5.00 0.24
C GLY A 38 9.07 5.43 1.29
N ILE A 39 8.02 6.16 0.89
CA ILE A 39 6.81 6.42 1.70
C ILE A 39 5.97 5.12 1.70
N GLY A 40 6.63 3.99 1.91
CA GLY A 40 5.98 2.81 2.47
C GLY A 40 5.71 3.07 3.94
N SER A 41 5.22 2.05 4.65
CA SER A 41 4.99 2.12 6.10
C SER A 41 6.11 2.91 6.80
N SER A 42 5.82 4.14 7.24
CA SER A 42 6.79 5.03 7.92
C SER A 42 7.23 4.47 9.28
N VAL A 43 6.82 3.24 9.59
CA VAL A 43 7.21 2.46 10.75
C VAL A 43 8.45 1.65 10.35
N ASP A 44 9.61 2.27 10.54
CA ASP A 44 10.87 1.52 10.62
C ASP A 44 10.83 0.72 11.93
N PHE A 45 10.50 -0.58 11.85
CA PHE A 45 10.40 -1.46 13.02
C PHE A 45 11.74 -1.65 13.75
N ALA A 46 12.86 -1.34 13.09
CA ALA A 46 14.18 -1.43 13.68
C ALA A 46 14.56 -0.16 14.45
N LYS A 47 13.85 0.96 14.26
CA LYS A 47 14.14 2.22 14.95
C LYS A 47 13.08 2.54 16.00
N PRO A 48 13.48 2.89 17.24
CA PRO A 48 12.53 3.36 18.24
C PRO A 48 11.85 4.64 17.72
N LEU A 49 10.55 4.76 17.98
CA LEU A 49 9.78 5.94 17.60
C LEU A 49 10.43 7.20 18.18
N THR A 50 10.40 8.29 17.42
CA THR A 50 10.94 9.58 17.86
C THR A 50 10.28 10.02 19.17
N PRO A 51 11.02 10.62 20.12
CA PRO A 51 10.50 10.96 21.45
C PRO A 51 9.24 11.83 21.44
N SER A 52 9.08 12.68 20.42
CA SER A 52 7.90 13.51 20.22
C SER A 52 6.62 12.69 19.95
N VAL A 53 6.74 11.53 19.31
CA VAL A 53 5.64 10.59 19.05
C VAL A 53 5.41 9.69 20.27
N THR A 54 6.49 9.22 20.90
CA THR A 54 6.42 8.37 22.11
C THR A 54 5.82 9.09 23.32
N MET A 55 6.22 10.35 23.58
CA MET A 55 5.69 11.11 24.71
C MET A 55 4.21 11.43 24.53
N ARG A 56 3.73 11.70 23.31
CA ARG A 56 2.28 11.89 23.11
C ARG A 56 1.50 10.57 23.24
N GLY A 57 2.03 9.46 22.76
CA GLY A 57 1.38 8.15 22.84
C GLY A 57 1.31 7.55 24.24
N ALA A 58 2.34 7.76 25.07
CA ALA A 58 2.38 7.27 26.44
C ALA A 58 1.39 8.00 27.35
N TYR A 59 1.27 9.33 27.22
CA TYR A 59 0.34 10.13 28.03
C TYR A 59 -1.13 10.02 27.59
N LEU A 60 -1.41 9.78 26.30
CA LEU A 60 -2.77 9.53 25.77
C LEU A 60 -3.34 8.13 26.10
N ASN A 61 -2.51 7.17 26.48
CA ASN A 61 -2.93 5.81 26.87
C ASN A 61 -2.89 5.55 28.39
N THR A 62 -2.69 6.58 29.21
CA THR A 62 -2.55 6.43 30.68
C THR A 62 -3.81 5.94 31.39
N GLY A 63 -4.96 5.91 30.72
CA GLY A 63 -6.21 5.34 31.24
C GLY A 63 -6.51 3.90 30.79
N SER A 64 -5.74 3.32 29.86
CA SER A 64 -5.99 1.94 29.41
C SER A 64 -5.16 0.97 30.23
N ARG A 65 -5.84 0.25 31.11
CA ARG A 65 -5.24 -0.63 32.11
C ARG A 65 -4.72 -1.97 31.55
N ASP A 66 -4.81 -2.23 30.24
CA ASP A 66 -4.53 -3.57 29.69
C ASP A 66 -4.10 -3.63 28.19
N ILE A 67 -3.40 -2.61 27.66
CA ILE A 67 -2.79 -2.73 26.32
C ILE A 67 -1.38 -3.33 26.47
N GLY A 68 -1.33 -4.62 26.80
CA GLY A 68 -0.14 -5.44 26.64
C GLY A 68 0.13 -5.74 25.16
N PRO A 69 1.28 -6.35 24.81
CA PRO A 69 1.55 -6.80 23.45
C PRO A 69 0.41 -7.70 22.95
N ASP A 70 -0.16 -7.39 21.78
CA ASP A 70 -1.20 -8.23 21.17
C ASP A 70 -0.63 -9.66 20.96
N PRO A 71 -1.27 -10.71 21.52
CA PRO A 71 -0.84 -12.10 21.36
C PRO A 71 -0.77 -12.59 19.89
N ASN A 72 -1.43 -11.87 18.99
CA ASN A 72 -1.48 -12.16 17.56
C ASN A 72 -0.56 -11.25 16.74
N TRP A 73 0.08 -10.26 17.35
CA TRP A 73 1.02 -9.39 16.66
C TRP A 73 2.43 -9.97 16.67
N ASP A 74 2.96 -10.30 15.49
CA ASP A 74 4.34 -10.71 15.31
C ASP A 74 5.24 -9.46 15.22
N ARG A 75 6.00 -9.20 16.29
CA ARG A 75 6.88 -8.03 16.41
C ARG A 75 8.08 -8.07 15.46
N GLU A 76 8.54 -9.25 15.08
CA GLU A 76 9.72 -9.40 14.20
C GLU A 76 9.33 -9.20 12.74
N ARG A 77 8.13 -9.66 12.37
CA ARG A 77 7.62 -9.57 11.00
C ARG A 77 6.77 -8.34 10.75
N GLY A 78 6.31 -7.65 11.80
CA GLY A 78 5.43 -6.48 11.69
C GLY A 78 4.09 -6.82 11.06
N VAL A 79 3.60 -8.05 11.25
CA VAL A 79 2.33 -8.53 10.69
C VAL A 79 1.41 -9.07 11.77
N TYR A 80 0.12 -8.90 11.56
CA TYR A 80 -0.91 -9.54 12.35
C TYR A 80 -1.09 -11.00 11.91
N VAL A 81 -0.89 -11.93 12.83
CA VAL A 81 -1.06 -13.37 12.59
C VAL A 81 -2.45 -13.77 13.09
N SER A 82 -3.36 -13.99 12.14
CA SER A 82 -4.68 -14.51 12.49
C SER A 82 -4.56 -15.91 13.13
N PRO A 83 -5.43 -16.25 14.10
CA PRO A 83 -5.43 -17.58 14.70
C PRO A 83 -5.62 -18.73 13.69
N LYS A 84 -6.26 -18.44 12.54
CA LYS A 84 -6.44 -19.41 11.44
C LYS A 84 -5.11 -19.73 10.76
N MET A 85 -4.35 -18.71 10.38
CA MET A 85 -3.03 -18.88 9.75
C MET A 85 -2.05 -19.63 10.66
N ARG A 86 -2.13 -19.42 11.98
CA ARG A 86 -1.29 -20.16 12.95
C ARG A 86 -1.56 -21.67 12.92
N LYS A 87 -2.84 -22.06 12.77
CA LYS A 87 -3.23 -23.48 12.70
C LYS A 87 -2.83 -24.11 11.37
N GLU A 88 -3.02 -23.41 10.26
CA GLU A 88 -2.61 -23.86 8.93
C GLU A 88 -1.09 -24.06 8.86
N GLN A 89 -0.30 -23.10 9.35
CA GLN A 89 1.17 -23.24 9.40
C GLN A 89 1.62 -24.40 10.32
N ALA A 90 0.93 -24.61 11.45
CA ALA A 90 1.24 -25.73 12.34
C ALA A 90 0.91 -27.09 11.70
N GLN A 91 -0.17 -27.17 10.91
CA GLN A 91 -0.54 -28.37 10.16
C GLN A 91 0.41 -28.64 9.00
N ASP A 92 0.81 -27.60 8.26
CA ASP A 92 1.79 -27.71 7.18
C ASP A 92 3.17 -28.13 7.69
N ALA A 93 3.58 -27.65 8.87
CA ALA A 93 4.81 -28.07 9.53
C ALA A 93 4.74 -29.53 9.98
N ALA A 94 3.66 -29.94 10.64
CA ALA A 94 3.47 -31.33 11.06
C ALA A 94 3.39 -32.32 9.88
N THR A 95 2.89 -31.85 8.73
CA THR A 95 2.80 -32.66 7.50
C THR A 95 4.16 -32.76 6.79
N ARG A 96 5.04 -31.76 6.92
CA ARG A 96 6.42 -31.83 6.38
C ARG A 96 7.32 -32.78 7.17
N ASP A 97 7.14 -32.85 8.49
CA ASP A 97 7.98 -33.70 9.36
C ASP A 97 7.56 -35.19 9.35
N SER A 98 6.46 -35.52 8.66
CA SER A 98 5.93 -36.89 8.52
C SER A 98 6.21 -37.55 7.16
N GLN A 99 6.99 -36.90 6.30
CA GLN A 99 7.56 -37.47 5.06
C GLN A 99 9.04 -37.81 5.24
#